data_AF-A0A014P460-F1
#
_entry.id   AF-A0A014P460-F1
#
_cell.length_a   1.000
_cell.length_b   1.000
_cell.length_c   1.000
_cell.angle_alpha   90.00
_cell.angle_beta   90.00
_cell.angle_gamma   90.00
#
_symmetry.space_group_name_H-M   'P 1'
#
loop_
_entity.id
_entity.type
_entity.pdbx_description
1 polymer ?
#
loop_
_entity_poly.entity_id
_entity_poly.type
_entity_poly.pdbx_seq_one_letter_code
_entity_poly.pdbx_strand_id
1 'polypeptide(L)'
;MNWRGRPLTSYDVVVQSIAATRTRSGLRVDAELDTRRYPLGIAISKAQLKSLPIEYHDTHGAWNYTVRPEGCRGEDPVQVTDRDVARRRVLDLLADPMLTGMDRDDLAALTAKIAPELGSLREERLHRKRGGPRRHGAGDNKRPILAPADRILLSVIYLRHVCSQNLLAEMLGITQRTLGPSIKEVRRLLQEHGISVTPTTLCFSSAQEIEDFIRTGAPVTPRLQLTHQLADPALTGMDRGELAALIDQLSLQQAALIERRRHQQRGGPRRPGTRGGVFRQKITEAERLLAAVLYERKLGTRQVLADAFGVSLGTLNNALADAQPVLREAGITLPPATTRFTTGAELLASVISNTSTS
;
A
#
# COMPACT_ATOMS: atom_id res chain seq x y z
N MET A 1 -44.82 -9.91 -9.34
CA MET A 1 -43.70 -9.52 -10.23
C MET A 1 -44.19 -9.63 -11.66
N ASN A 2 -44.25 -8.50 -12.38
CA ASN A 2 -45.01 -8.36 -13.63
C ASN A 2 -44.22 -8.65 -14.91
N TRP A 3 -43.06 -9.32 -14.79
CA TRP A 3 -42.12 -9.57 -15.89
C TRP A 3 -42.15 -11.02 -16.42
N ARG A 4 -43.01 -11.89 -15.88
CA ARG A 4 -43.14 -13.28 -16.37
C ARG A 4 -43.57 -13.27 -17.85
N GLY A 5 -42.71 -13.82 -18.71
CA GLY A 5 -42.99 -13.99 -20.14
C GLY A 5 -42.72 -12.76 -21.03
N ARG A 6 -42.19 -11.65 -20.49
CA ARG A 6 -41.81 -10.48 -21.28
C ARG A 6 -40.28 -10.42 -21.46
N PRO A 7 -39.76 -10.41 -22.70
CA PRO A 7 -38.33 -10.24 -22.92
C PRO A 7 -37.88 -8.82 -22.53
N LEU A 8 -36.83 -8.71 -21.72
CA LEU A 8 -36.27 -7.44 -21.25
C LEU A 8 -35.32 -6.84 -22.31
N THR A 9 -35.91 -6.33 -23.39
CA THR A 9 -35.18 -5.90 -24.60
C THR A 9 -34.63 -4.46 -24.52
N SER A 10 -35.10 -3.64 -23.58
CA SER A 10 -34.62 -2.27 -23.38
C SER A 10 -34.69 -1.84 -21.91
N TYR A 11 -33.95 -0.78 -21.56
CA TYR A 11 -34.01 -0.17 -20.22
C TYR A 11 -35.43 0.30 -19.88
N ASP A 12 -36.15 0.89 -20.84
CA ASP A 12 -37.54 1.35 -20.65
C ASP A 12 -38.47 0.19 -20.29
N VAL A 13 -38.33 -0.95 -20.98
CA VAL A 13 -39.12 -2.16 -20.70
C VAL A 13 -38.84 -2.67 -19.28
N VAL A 14 -37.60 -2.60 -18.81
CA VAL A 14 -37.22 -2.97 -17.43
C VAL A 14 -37.86 -2.02 -16.42
N VAL A 15 -37.69 -0.71 -16.59
CA VAL A 15 -38.21 0.31 -15.67
C VAL A 15 -39.73 0.24 -15.57
N GLN A 16 -40.44 0.19 -16.71
CA GLN A 16 -41.90 0.09 -16.74
C GLN A 16 -42.41 -1.21 -16.09
N SER A 17 -41.69 -2.32 -16.26
CA SER A 17 -42.07 -3.60 -15.64
C SER A 17 -41.94 -3.58 -14.12
N ILE A 18 -40.96 -2.83 -13.58
CA ILE A 18 -40.79 -2.63 -12.14
C ILE A 18 -41.88 -1.69 -11.61
N ALA A 19 -42.05 -0.51 -12.25
CA ALA A 19 -43.02 0.51 -11.84
C ALA A 19 -44.48 0.02 -11.88
N ALA A 20 -44.80 -0.95 -12.76
CA ALA A 20 -46.12 -1.57 -12.79
C ALA A 20 -46.46 -2.40 -11.54
N THR A 21 -45.49 -2.70 -10.68
CA THR A 21 -45.67 -3.56 -9.51
C THR A 21 -46.48 -2.85 -8.42
N ARG A 22 -47.45 -3.56 -7.84
CA ARG A 22 -48.21 -3.12 -6.67
C ARG A 22 -48.11 -4.13 -5.53
N THR A 23 -48.04 -3.63 -4.30
CA THR A 23 -48.14 -4.50 -3.11
C THR A 23 -49.58 -4.96 -2.91
N ARG A 24 -49.78 -6.04 -2.14
CA ARG A 24 -51.13 -6.50 -1.75
C ARG A 24 -51.92 -5.44 -0.97
N SER A 25 -51.23 -4.57 -0.24
CA SER A 25 -51.80 -3.43 0.48
C SER A 25 -52.08 -2.20 -0.40
N GLY A 26 -51.80 -2.26 -1.71
CA GLY A 26 -52.13 -1.20 -2.66
C GLY A 26 -51.05 -0.15 -2.91
N LEU A 27 -49.85 -0.28 -2.32
CA LEU A 27 -48.72 0.62 -2.59
C LEU A 27 -48.22 0.43 -4.03
N ARG A 28 -47.83 1.54 -4.66
CA ARG A 28 -47.24 1.57 -6.00
C ARG A 28 -45.71 1.65 -5.89
N VAL A 29 -45.02 0.89 -6.73
CA VAL A 29 -43.57 0.98 -6.87
C VAL A 29 -43.24 2.08 -7.87
N ASP A 30 -42.37 3.01 -7.50
CA ASP A 30 -41.76 3.96 -8.44
C ASP A 30 -40.41 3.42 -8.90
N ALA A 31 -40.08 3.65 -10.17
CA ALA A 31 -38.82 3.22 -10.75
C ALA A 31 -38.36 4.20 -11.83
N GLU A 32 -37.10 4.60 -11.76
CA GLU A 32 -36.48 5.53 -12.70
C GLU A 32 -35.14 4.95 -13.17
N LEU A 33 -34.78 5.25 -14.43
CA LEU A 33 -33.43 4.97 -14.93
C LEU A 33 -32.46 6.02 -14.40
N ASP A 34 -31.59 5.63 -13.47
CA ASP A 34 -30.50 6.50 -13.04
C ASP A 34 -29.43 6.60 -14.14
N THR A 35 -29.35 7.77 -14.78
CA THR A 35 -28.35 8.09 -15.80
C THR A 35 -27.12 8.80 -15.23
N ARG A 36 -27.08 9.02 -13.90
CA ARG A 36 -25.92 9.61 -13.22
C ARG A 36 -24.70 8.72 -13.38
N ARG A 37 -23.55 9.37 -13.41
CA ARG A 37 -22.26 8.71 -13.65
C ARG A 37 -21.56 8.47 -12.32
N TYR A 38 -21.38 7.20 -11.98
CA TYR A 38 -20.64 6.81 -10.79
C TYR A 38 -19.23 6.32 -11.16
N PRO A 39 -18.17 6.98 -10.64
CA PRO A 39 -16.80 6.49 -10.83
C PRO A 39 -16.62 5.13 -10.13
N LEU A 40 -16.02 4.19 -10.85
CA LEU A 40 -15.68 2.87 -10.31
C LEU A 40 -14.29 2.92 -9.64
N GLY A 41 -14.13 2.15 -8.57
CA GLY A 41 -12.84 1.95 -7.92
C GLY A 41 -12.56 2.88 -6.72
N ILE A 42 -13.52 3.73 -6.35
CA ILE A 42 -13.52 4.48 -5.09
C ILE A 42 -13.53 3.51 -3.91
N ALA A 43 -12.68 3.76 -2.92
CA ALA A 43 -12.72 3.03 -1.66
C ALA A 43 -13.80 3.61 -0.75
N ILE A 44 -14.61 2.73 -0.16
CA ILE A 44 -15.54 3.09 0.93
C ILE A 44 -15.06 2.34 2.17
N SER A 45 -14.81 3.07 3.25
CA SER A 45 -14.37 2.45 4.50
C SER A 45 -15.49 1.61 5.12
N LYS A 46 -15.14 0.60 5.92
CA LYS A 46 -16.14 -0.17 6.67
C LYS A 46 -16.95 0.71 7.64
N ALA A 47 -16.33 1.75 8.20
CA ALA A 47 -17.00 2.70 9.08
C ALA A 47 -18.07 3.50 8.32
N GLN A 48 -17.71 4.06 7.16
CA GLN A 48 -18.67 4.76 6.28
C GLN A 48 -19.79 3.85 5.78
N LEU A 49 -19.51 2.57 5.51
CA LEU A 49 -20.56 1.64 5.10
C LEU A 49 -21.49 1.29 6.28
N LYS A 50 -20.94 1.16 7.50
CA LYS A 50 -21.71 0.90 8.73
C LYS A 50 -22.52 2.09 9.21
N SER A 51 -22.10 3.32 8.89
CA SER A 51 -22.84 4.53 9.24
C SER A 51 -24.07 4.74 8.36
N LEU A 52 -24.20 4.00 7.25
CA LEU A 52 -25.42 4.04 6.44
C LEU A 52 -26.59 3.45 7.24
N PRO A 53 -27.78 4.08 7.21
CA PRO A 53 -28.96 3.61 7.93
C PRO A 53 -29.63 2.43 7.20
N ILE A 54 -28.91 1.32 7.04
CA ILE A 54 -29.35 0.11 6.34
C ILE A 54 -29.88 -0.91 7.36
N GLU A 55 -31.15 -1.26 7.22
CA GLU A 55 -31.83 -2.33 7.95
C GLU A 55 -31.97 -3.55 7.04
N TYR A 56 -31.18 -4.60 7.31
CA TYR A 56 -31.22 -5.85 6.56
C TYR A 56 -32.41 -6.70 7.01
N HIS A 57 -33.17 -7.26 6.06
CA HIS A 57 -34.35 -8.07 6.38
C HIS A 57 -33.97 -9.53 6.66
N ASP A 58 -34.79 -10.24 7.45
CA ASP A 58 -34.54 -11.64 7.82
C ASP A 58 -34.54 -12.59 6.62
N THR A 59 -35.34 -12.28 5.60
CA THR A 59 -35.42 -13.08 4.36
C THR A 59 -34.49 -12.50 3.30
N HIS A 60 -33.40 -13.20 3.00
CA HIS A 60 -32.38 -12.78 2.04
C HIS A 60 -31.81 -11.38 2.30
N GLY A 61 -31.45 -11.06 3.55
CA GLY A 61 -30.92 -9.75 3.95
C GLY A 61 -29.76 -9.22 3.10
N ALA A 62 -28.94 -10.11 2.52
CA ALA A 62 -27.89 -9.69 1.58
C ALA A 62 -28.41 -8.96 0.32
N TRP A 63 -29.69 -9.09 0.00
CA TRP A 63 -30.35 -8.52 -1.18
C TRP A 63 -31.57 -7.65 -0.81
N ASN A 64 -32.23 -7.97 0.31
CA ASN A 64 -33.42 -7.30 0.80
C ASN A 64 -33.07 -6.46 2.04
N TYR A 65 -33.07 -5.15 1.87
CA TYR A 65 -32.78 -4.21 2.94
C TYR A 65 -33.57 -2.92 2.76
N THR A 66 -33.79 -2.20 3.85
CA THR A 66 -34.39 -0.85 3.86
C THR A 66 -33.31 0.17 4.18
N VAL A 67 -33.16 1.21 3.35
CA VAL A 67 -32.33 2.37 3.69
C VAL A 67 -33.23 3.45 4.27
N ARG A 68 -33.11 3.75 5.57
CA ARG A 68 -33.98 4.74 6.24
C ARG A 68 -33.53 6.18 5.91
N PRO A 69 -34.46 7.12 5.75
CA PRO A 69 -34.12 8.52 5.45
C PRO A 69 -33.47 9.27 6.63
N GLU A 70 -33.65 8.76 7.85
CA GLU A 70 -33.30 9.43 9.11
C GLU A 70 -31.79 9.45 9.42
N GLY A 71 -30.97 8.70 8.69
CA GLY A 71 -29.52 8.60 8.95
C GLY A 71 -28.64 9.68 8.32
N CYS A 72 -29.19 10.60 7.52
CA CYS A 72 -28.42 11.71 6.92
C CYS A 72 -28.40 12.97 7.81
N ARG A 73 -28.22 12.82 9.13
CA ARG A 73 -27.93 13.95 10.03
C ARG A 73 -26.52 13.78 10.59
N GLY A 74 -25.52 14.35 9.94
CA GLY A 74 -24.19 14.48 10.55
C GLY A 74 -23.05 14.88 9.63
N GLU A 75 -23.04 14.44 8.38
CA GLU A 75 -21.98 14.79 7.42
C GLU A 75 -22.63 14.99 6.05
N ASP A 76 -22.47 16.18 5.46
CA ASP A 76 -22.86 16.40 4.07
C ASP A 76 -22.22 15.31 3.20
N PRO A 77 -22.95 14.72 2.23
CA PRO A 77 -22.35 13.73 1.34
C PRO A 77 -21.15 14.37 0.66
N VAL A 78 -19.94 13.92 1.00
CA VAL A 78 -18.69 14.42 0.41
C VAL A 78 -18.87 14.40 -1.10
N GLN A 79 -18.96 15.60 -1.69
CA GLN A 79 -19.34 15.71 -3.09
C GLN A 79 -18.25 15.06 -3.94
N VAL A 80 -18.63 14.48 -5.07
CA VAL A 80 -17.67 13.82 -5.98
C VAL A 80 -16.54 14.80 -6.37
N THR A 81 -16.87 16.08 -6.49
CA THR A 81 -15.93 17.19 -6.73
C THR A 81 -14.88 17.32 -5.64
N ASP A 82 -15.26 17.21 -4.37
CA ASP A 82 -14.35 17.38 -3.23
C ASP A 82 -13.33 16.23 -3.19
N ARG A 83 -13.76 15.01 -3.54
CA ARG A 83 -12.86 13.85 -3.65
C ARG A 83 -11.89 13.98 -4.81
N ASP A 84 -12.33 14.51 -5.94
CA ASP A 84 -11.46 14.70 -7.10
C ASP A 84 -10.44 15.82 -6.84
N VAL A 85 -10.84 16.92 -6.18
CA VAL A 85 -9.92 17.98 -5.73
C VAL A 85 -8.92 17.45 -4.71
N ALA A 86 -9.37 16.70 -3.70
CA ALA A 86 -8.49 16.09 -2.71
C ALA A 86 -7.49 15.12 -3.35
N ARG A 87 -7.96 14.26 -4.26
CA ARG A 87 -7.08 13.34 -5.00
C ARG A 87 -6.05 14.11 -5.84
N ARG A 88 -6.47 15.20 -6.49
CA ARG A 88 -5.55 16.01 -7.29
C ARG A 88 -4.44 16.62 -6.44
N ARG A 89 -4.77 17.17 -5.25
CA ARG A 89 -3.79 17.67 -4.29
C ARG A 89 -2.76 16.61 -3.90
N VAL A 90 -3.22 15.39 -3.62
CA VAL A 90 -2.34 14.25 -3.29
C VAL A 90 -1.44 13.88 -4.47
N LEU A 91 -1.97 13.88 -5.70
CA LEU A 91 -1.16 13.60 -6.89
C LEU A 91 -0.11 14.70 -7.13
N ASP A 92 -0.45 15.97 -6.93
CA ASP A 92 0.49 17.08 -7.04
C ASP A 92 1.59 17.01 -5.96
N LEU A 93 1.24 16.56 -4.75
CA LEU A 93 2.19 16.28 -3.67
C LEU A 93 3.15 15.12 -4.03
N LEU A 94 2.62 14.03 -4.57
CA LEU A 94 3.42 12.86 -4.96
C LEU A 94 4.30 13.14 -6.18
N ALA A 95 3.97 14.14 -7.00
CA ALA A 95 4.77 14.57 -8.15
C ALA A 95 6.03 15.36 -7.76
N ASP A 96 6.30 15.55 -6.47
CA ASP A 96 7.49 16.25 -6.00
C ASP A 96 8.80 15.56 -6.44
N PRO A 97 9.81 16.30 -6.94
CA PRO A 97 11.09 15.74 -7.36
C PRO A 97 11.83 14.95 -6.27
N MET A 98 11.68 15.31 -4.99
CA MET A 98 12.33 14.58 -3.90
C MET A 98 11.77 13.17 -3.73
N LEU A 99 10.49 12.95 -4.08
CA LEU A 99 9.86 11.64 -4.03
C LEU A 99 10.09 10.85 -5.32
N THR A 100 9.85 11.49 -6.47
CA THR A 100 9.96 10.83 -7.78
C THR A 100 11.43 10.57 -8.16
N GLY A 101 12.36 11.40 -7.69
CA GLY A 101 13.78 11.36 -8.09
C GLY A 101 14.03 11.87 -9.50
N MET A 102 13.07 12.58 -10.09
CA MET A 102 13.14 13.14 -11.45
C MET A 102 12.58 14.57 -11.41
N ASP A 103 13.04 15.44 -12.28
CA ASP A 103 12.42 16.75 -12.41
C ASP A 103 11.01 16.64 -13.02
N ARG A 104 10.19 17.67 -12.85
CA ARG A 104 8.83 17.72 -13.42
C ARG A 104 8.84 17.59 -14.94
N ASP A 105 9.84 18.18 -15.60
CA ASP A 105 10.00 18.08 -17.05
C ASP A 105 10.37 16.66 -17.48
N ASP A 106 11.25 15.98 -16.74
CA ASP A 106 11.59 14.58 -16.98
C ASP A 106 10.39 13.65 -16.78
N LEU A 107 9.59 13.90 -15.75
CA LEU A 107 8.36 13.14 -15.49
C LEU A 107 7.31 13.39 -16.59
N ALA A 108 7.22 14.62 -17.10
CA ALA A 108 6.35 14.97 -18.22
C ALA A 108 6.81 14.27 -19.51
N ALA A 109 8.12 14.25 -19.79
CA ALA A 109 8.71 13.55 -20.92
C ALA A 109 8.47 12.03 -20.83
N LEU A 110 8.66 11.43 -19.65
CA LEU A 110 8.35 10.02 -19.40
C LEU A 110 6.87 9.73 -19.65
N THR A 111 5.99 10.61 -19.19
CA THR A 111 4.54 10.49 -19.39
C THR A 111 4.18 10.55 -20.87
N ALA A 112 4.74 11.51 -21.62
CA ALA A 112 4.51 11.65 -23.05
C ALA A 112 4.96 10.40 -23.83
N LYS A 113 6.04 9.74 -23.39
CA LYS A 113 6.57 8.52 -23.99
C LYS A 113 5.70 7.29 -23.72
N ILE A 114 5.25 7.09 -22.48
CA ILE A 114 4.60 5.82 -22.05
C ILE A 114 3.06 5.87 -22.17
N ALA A 115 2.43 7.05 -22.04
CA ALA A 115 0.98 7.17 -22.04
C ALA A 115 0.26 6.65 -23.32
N PRO A 116 0.79 6.85 -24.54
CA PRO A 116 0.16 6.33 -25.77
C PRO A 116 0.08 4.79 -25.79
N GLU A 117 1.11 4.10 -25.32
CA GLU A 117 1.16 2.64 -25.27
C GLU A 117 0.21 2.07 -24.21
N LEU A 118 0.08 2.75 -23.05
CA LEU A 118 -0.95 2.41 -22.06
C LEU A 118 -2.36 2.53 -22.65
N GLY A 119 -2.61 3.56 -23.46
CA GLY A 119 -3.88 3.74 -24.18
C GLY A 119 -4.15 2.57 -25.13
N SER A 120 -3.12 2.16 -25.88
CA SER A 120 -3.19 1.05 -26.83
C SER A 120 -3.48 -0.29 -26.16
N LEU A 121 -2.77 -0.62 -25.07
CA LEU A 121 -3.00 -1.85 -24.28
C LEU A 121 -4.40 -1.89 -23.66
N ARG A 122 -4.93 -0.74 -23.23
CA ARG A 122 -6.29 -0.63 -22.72
C ARG A 122 -7.30 -0.96 -23.82
N GLU A 123 -7.16 -0.37 -25.01
CA GLU A 123 -8.08 -0.61 -26.11
C GLU A 123 -8.01 -2.05 -26.64
N GLU A 124 -6.82 -2.66 -26.71
CA GLU A 124 -6.67 -4.08 -27.08
C GLU A 124 -7.44 -4.99 -26.10
N ARG A 125 -7.31 -4.74 -24.80
CA ARG A 125 -8.06 -5.48 -23.77
C ARG A 125 -9.56 -5.30 -23.91
N LEU A 126 -10.01 -4.07 -24.15
CA LEU A 126 -11.42 -3.80 -24.33
C LEU A 126 -11.95 -4.40 -25.64
N HIS A 127 -11.15 -4.38 -26.71
CA HIS A 127 -11.46 -5.05 -27.98
C HIS A 127 -11.67 -6.55 -27.78
N ARG A 128 -10.74 -7.24 -27.09
CA ARG A 128 -10.88 -8.67 -26.74
C ARG A 128 -12.14 -8.93 -25.92
N LYS A 129 -12.42 -8.11 -24.91
CA LYS A 129 -13.64 -8.25 -24.09
C LYS A 129 -14.93 -8.01 -24.86
N ARG A 130 -14.91 -7.08 -25.82
CA ARG A 130 -16.05 -6.77 -26.68
C ARG A 130 -16.23 -7.79 -27.82
N GLY A 131 -15.18 -8.55 -28.15
CA GLY A 131 -15.16 -9.48 -29.27
C GLY A 131 -15.09 -8.78 -30.64
N GLY A 132 -14.61 -7.54 -30.70
CA GLY A 132 -14.56 -6.78 -31.95
C GLY A 132 -14.34 -5.27 -31.78
N PRO A 133 -14.35 -4.52 -32.91
CA PRO A 133 -14.13 -3.09 -32.92
C PRO A 133 -15.25 -2.34 -32.21
N ARG A 134 -14.93 -1.11 -31.80
CA ARG A 134 -15.85 -0.24 -31.09
C ARG A 134 -17.02 0.15 -32.01
N ARG A 135 -18.26 -0.05 -31.55
CA ARG A 135 -19.49 0.23 -32.34
C ARG A 135 -20.02 1.66 -32.22
N HIS A 136 -19.68 2.37 -31.15
CA HIS A 136 -20.01 3.79 -30.96
C HIS A 136 -18.73 4.58 -30.75
N GLY A 137 -18.69 5.86 -31.14
CA GLY A 137 -17.51 6.71 -30.93
C GLY A 137 -17.08 6.79 -29.46
N ALA A 138 -15.94 7.45 -29.25
CA ALA A 138 -15.50 8.27 -28.12
C ALA A 138 -16.46 8.73 -27.00
N GLY A 139 -17.67 8.18 -26.80
CA GLY A 139 -18.61 8.68 -25.80
C GLY A 139 -17.90 8.90 -24.47
N ASP A 140 -18.24 9.99 -23.80
CA ASP A 140 -17.74 10.45 -22.48
C ASP A 140 -17.88 9.42 -21.34
N ASN A 141 -18.26 8.20 -21.68
CA ASN A 141 -18.46 7.08 -20.80
C ASN A 141 -17.13 6.68 -20.12
N LYS A 142 -17.09 7.02 -18.83
CA LYS A 142 -16.15 6.54 -17.81
C LYS A 142 -14.73 7.06 -18.03
N ARG A 143 -14.53 8.34 -17.71
CA ARG A 143 -13.20 8.83 -17.33
C ARG A 143 -12.67 7.89 -16.23
N PRO A 144 -11.54 7.20 -16.46
CA PRO A 144 -10.99 6.34 -15.43
C PRO A 144 -10.65 7.20 -14.21
N ILE A 145 -10.78 6.64 -13.01
CA ILE A 145 -10.47 7.33 -11.75
C ILE A 145 -9.02 7.85 -11.69
N LEU A 146 -8.12 7.20 -12.45
CA LEU A 146 -6.74 7.63 -12.67
C LEU A 146 -6.48 7.77 -14.17
N ALA A 147 -6.02 8.95 -14.58
CA ALA A 147 -5.52 9.22 -15.92
C ALA A 147 -4.23 8.43 -16.20
N PRO A 148 -3.81 8.30 -17.47
CA PRO A 148 -2.54 7.64 -17.80
C PRO A 148 -1.33 8.25 -17.08
N ALA A 149 -1.26 9.58 -16.98
CA ALA A 149 -0.21 10.30 -16.26
C ALA A 149 -0.15 9.90 -14.77
N ASP A 150 -1.30 9.91 -14.09
CA ASP A 150 -1.39 9.53 -12.67
C ASP A 150 -0.91 8.09 -12.44
N ARG A 151 -1.24 7.17 -13.36
CA ARG A 151 -0.79 5.77 -13.26
C ARG A 151 0.72 5.65 -13.40
N ILE A 152 1.33 6.45 -14.27
CA ILE A 152 2.79 6.48 -14.46
C ILE A 152 3.44 7.04 -13.19
N LEU A 153 2.99 8.20 -12.70
CA LEU A 153 3.48 8.81 -11.45
C LEU A 153 3.43 7.81 -10.28
N LEU A 154 2.27 7.19 -10.03
CA LEU A 154 2.10 6.25 -8.93
C LEU A 154 2.94 4.99 -9.09
N SER A 155 3.23 4.59 -10.33
CA SER A 155 4.14 3.49 -10.62
C SER A 155 5.59 3.86 -10.38
N VAL A 156 5.99 5.10 -10.71
CA VAL A 156 7.33 5.63 -10.39
C VAL A 156 7.51 5.68 -8.88
N ILE A 157 6.57 6.25 -8.12
CA ILE A 157 6.61 6.32 -6.65
C ILE A 157 6.69 4.92 -6.03
N TYR A 158 5.91 3.97 -6.55
CA TYR A 158 5.99 2.58 -6.13
C TYR A 158 7.38 1.99 -6.43
N LEU A 159 7.90 2.12 -7.65
CA LEU A 159 9.21 1.59 -8.04
C LEU A 159 10.39 2.28 -7.35
N ARG A 160 10.22 3.54 -6.91
CA ARG A 160 11.15 4.26 -6.05
C ARG A 160 11.17 3.73 -4.62
N HIS A 161 10.20 2.91 -4.22
CA HIS A 161 10.05 2.35 -2.86
C HIS A 161 9.68 3.39 -1.79
N VAL A 162 9.10 4.53 -2.19
CA VAL A 162 8.77 5.65 -1.30
C VAL A 162 7.72 5.27 -0.25
N CYS A 163 6.64 4.59 -0.64
CA CYS A 163 5.54 4.28 0.28
C CYS A 163 4.66 3.13 -0.23
N SER A 164 3.98 2.44 0.69
CA SER A 164 3.22 1.22 0.38
C SER A 164 2.10 1.45 -0.65
N GLN A 165 1.78 0.44 -1.48
CA GLN A 165 0.60 0.52 -2.37
C GLN A 165 -0.70 0.72 -1.59
N ASN A 166 -0.75 0.23 -0.34
CA ASN A 166 -1.89 0.45 0.54
C ASN A 166 -1.99 1.92 0.95
N LEU A 167 -0.85 2.52 1.32
CA LEU A 167 -0.78 3.93 1.66
C LEU A 167 -1.14 4.82 0.45
N LEU A 168 -0.62 4.50 -0.75
CA LEU A 168 -1.04 5.19 -1.98
C LEU A 168 -2.55 5.09 -2.24
N ALA A 169 -3.12 3.89 -2.05
CA ALA A 169 -4.54 3.65 -2.23
C ALA A 169 -5.39 4.46 -1.23
N GLU A 170 -4.94 4.48 0.03
CA GLU A 170 -5.54 5.22 1.13
C GLU A 170 -5.52 6.74 0.87
N MET A 171 -4.35 7.31 0.57
CA MET A 171 -4.19 8.74 0.28
C MET A 171 -5.07 9.20 -0.89
N LEU A 172 -5.22 8.37 -1.93
CA LEU A 172 -6.02 8.70 -3.11
C LEU A 172 -7.52 8.41 -2.97
N GLY A 173 -7.94 7.77 -1.86
CA GLY A 173 -9.31 7.31 -1.64
C GLY A 173 -9.76 6.26 -2.67
N ILE A 174 -8.85 5.43 -3.16
CA ILE A 174 -9.12 4.40 -4.18
C ILE A 174 -8.81 3.01 -3.65
N THR A 175 -9.37 1.99 -4.29
CA THR A 175 -9.09 0.60 -3.90
C THR A 175 -7.73 0.14 -4.42
N GLN A 176 -6.96 -0.61 -3.61
CA GLN A 176 -5.66 -1.17 -4.01
C GLN A 176 -5.73 -1.98 -5.34
N ARG A 177 -6.88 -2.61 -5.62
CA ARG A 177 -7.13 -3.37 -6.86
C ARG A 177 -7.02 -2.53 -8.13
N THR A 178 -7.17 -1.21 -8.04
CA THR A 178 -7.00 -0.28 -9.18
C THR A 178 -5.53 0.01 -9.49
N LEU A 179 -4.67 0.07 -8.47
CA LEU A 179 -3.25 0.38 -8.61
C LEU A 179 -2.43 -0.80 -9.14
N GLY A 180 -2.70 -2.02 -8.66
CA GLY A 180 -1.85 -3.18 -8.93
C GLY A 180 -1.68 -3.50 -10.43
N PRO A 181 -2.77 -3.60 -11.21
CA PRO A 181 -2.69 -3.79 -12.66
C PRO A 181 -1.94 -2.65 -13.37
N SER A 182 -2.20 -1.40 -12.96
CA SER A 182 -1.56 -0.22 -13.54
C SER A 182 -0.04 -0.24 -13.33
N ILE A 183 0.42 -0.56 -12.12
CA ILE A 183 1.87 -0.69 -11.80
C ILE A 183 2.52 -1.80 -12.61
N LYS A 184 1.83 -2.94 -12.80
CA LYS A 184 2.34 -4.05 -13.59
C LYS A 184 2.49 -3.68 -15.06
N GLU A 185 1.51 -2.99 -15.63
CA GLU A 185 1.52 -2.52 -17.01
C GLU A 185 2.63 -1.49 -17.22
N VAL A 186 2.70 -0.45 -16.39
CA VAL A 186 3.74 0.60 -16.50
C VAL A 186 5.13 -0.01 -16.35
N ARG A 187 5.36 -0.88 -15.36
CA ARG A 187 6.67 -1.53 -15.17
C ARG A 187 7.11 -2.30 -16.42
N ARG A 188 6.19 -3.03 -17.05
CA ARG A 188 6.48 -3.76 -18.28
C ARG A 188 6.93 -2.80 -19.38
N LEU A 189 6.18 -1.71 -19.59
CA LEU A 189 6.54 -0.70 -20.59
C LEU A 189 7.89 -0.03 -20.27
N LEU A 190 8.15 0.33 -19.02
CA LEU A 190 9.44 0.88 -18.62
C LEU A 190 10.59 -0.08 -18.95
N GLN A 191 10.42 -1.38 -18.72
CA GLN A 191 11.41 -2.40 -19.09
C GLN A 191 11.60 -2.52 -20.60
N GLU A 192 10.51 -2.53 -21.38
CA GLU A 192 10.54 -2.57 -22.85
C GLU A 192 11.25 -1.34 -23.43
N HIS A 193 11.11 -0.17 -22.78
CA HIS A 193 11.79 1.08 -23.16
C HIS A 193 13.19 1.26 -22.55
N GLY A 194 13.69 0.28 -21.77
CA GLY A 194 15.00 0.36 -21.11
C GLY A 194 15.12 1.42 -20.00
N ILE A 195 13.99 1.88 -19.45
CA ILE A 195 13.94 2.94 -18.43
C ILE A 195 13.97 2.29 -17.04
N SER A 196 15.04 2.53 -16.28
CA SER A 196 15.19 2.08 -14.90
C SER A 196 14.84 3.19 -13.91
N VAL A 197 14.04 2.87 -12.90
CA VAL A 197 13.75 3.76 -11.77
C VAL A 197 14.61 3.33 -10.58
N THR A 198 15.51 4.20 -10.12
CA THR A 198 16.44 3.91 -9.01
C THR A 198 15.71 3.94 -7.67
N PRO A 199 15.67 2.86 -6.88
CA PRO A 199 15.05 2.86 -5.55
C PRO A 199 15.65 3.92 -4.62
N THR A 200 14.86 4.48 -3.72
CA THR A 200 15.32 5.40 -2.67
C THR A 200 15.41 4.72 -1.31
N THR A 201 16.11 5.37 -0.38
CA THR A 201 16.12 5.01 1.04
C THR A 201 14.97 5.65 1.83
N LEU A 202 14.18 6.53 1.21
CA LEU A 202 12.97 7.08 1.80
C LEU A 202 11.88 6.00 1.83
N CYS A 203 11.24 5.81 2.98
CA CYS A 203 10.13 4.88 3.13
C CYS A 203 9.17 5.41 4.19
N PHE A 204 8.00 5.85 3.75
CA PHE A 204 6.99 6.46 4.61
C PHE A 204 5.88 5.47 4.96
N SER A 205 5.48 5.48 6.22
CA SER A 205 4.39 4.66 6.77
C SER A 205 3.06 5.40 6.86
N SER A 206 3.07 6.72 6.78
CA SER A 206 1.87 7.56 6.86
C SER A 206 1.91 8.72 5.85
N ALA A 207 0.74 9.26 5.53
CA ALA A 207 0.62 10.43 4.65
C ALA A 207 1.29 11.67 5.27
N GLN A 208 1.13 11.84 6.59
CA GLN A 208 1.70 12.95 7.34
C GLN A 208 3.22 13.01 7.23
N GLU A 209 3.91 11.86 7.32
CA GLU A 209 5.36 11.81 7.16
C GLU A 209 5.82 12.30 5.77
N ILE A 210 5.03 12.04 4.72
CA ILE A 210 5.34 12.50 3.36
C ILE A 210 5.17 14.02 3.28
N GLU A 211 4.09 14.55 3.85
CA GLU A 211 3.82 16.00 3.90
C GLU A 211 4.91 16.74 4.68
N ASP A 212 5.27 16.22 5.85
CA ASP A 212 6.32 16.80 6.70
C ASP A 212 7.68 16.74 6.01
N PHE A 213 7.98 15.65 5.31
CA PHE A 213 9.24 15.51 4.56
C PHE A 213 9.35 16.53 3.42
N ILE A 214 8.30 16.70 2.60
CA ILE A 214 8.32 17.69 1.52
C ILE A 214 8.46 19.12 2.08
N ARG A 215 7.82 19.39 3.22
CA ARG A 215 7.88 20.70 3.87
C ARG A 215 9.24 21.02 4.49
N THR A 216 9.88 20.04 5.11
CA THR A 216 11.10 20.25 5.93
C THR A 216 12.39 19.84 5.22
N GLY A 217 12.31 18.98 4.19
CA GLY A 217 13.45 18.44 3.46
C GLY A 217 14.31 17.44 4.25
N ALA A 218 14.04 17.22 5.55
CA ALA A 218 14.84 16.37 6.41
C ALA A 218 14.25 14.95 6.48
N PRO A 219 14.95 13.92 5.95
CA PRO A 219 14.47 12.54 6.00
C PRO A 219 14.74 11.96 7.38
N VAL A 220 13.85 12.21 8.33
CA VAL A 220 13.87 11.47 9.59
C VAL A 220 12.62 10.61 9.67
N THR A 221 12.65 9.49 8.94
CA THR A 221 11.61 8.48 9.15
C THR A 221 11.72 7.97 10.59
N PRO A 222 10.61 7.84 11.33
CA PRO A 222 10.61 7.27 12.68
C PRO A 222 11.36 5.93 12.74
N ARG A 223 11.30 5.16 11.63
CA ARG A 223 12.05 3.92 11.49
C ARG A 223 13.56 4.12 11.52
N LEU A 224 14.10 5.08 10.77
CA LEU A 224 15.54 5.36 10.75
C LEU A 224 16.02 5.87 12.10
N GLN A 225 15.23 6.73 12.76
CA GLN A 225 15.45 7.15 14.15
C GLN A 225 15.53 5.95 15.10
N LEU A 226 14.55 5.05 15.00
CA LEU A 226 14.49 3.84 15.81
C LEU A 226 15.69 2.94 15.55
N THR A 227 16.05 2.68 14.28
CA THR A 227 17.25 1.89 13.94
C THR A 227 18.51 2.54 14.53
N HIS A 228 18.63 3.86 14.44
CA HIS A 228 19.74 4.61 15.03
C HIS A 228 19.77 4.52 16.56
N GLN A 229 18.61 4.59 17.23
CA GLN A 229 18.51 4.43 18.69
C GLN A 229 18.87 3.00 19.12
N LEU A 230 18.41 1.98 18.41
CA LEU A 230 18.70 0.58 18.74
C LEU A 230 20.14 0.16 18.43
N ALA A 231 20.80 0.87 17.51
CA ALA A 231 22.22 0.72 17.20
C ALA A 231 23.15 1.39 18.23
N ASP A 232 22.63 1.84 19.37
CA ASP A 232 23.42 2.53 20.37
C ASP A 232 24.48 1.62 21.03
N PRO A 233 25.73 2.09 21.18
CA PRO A 233 26.81 1.31 21.80
C PRO A 233 26.49 0.78 23.20
N ALA A 234 25.68 1.49 23.99
CA ALA A 234 25.27 1.03 25.31
C ALA A 234 24.45 -0.27 25.24
N LEU A 235 23.67 -0.45 24.16
CA LEU A 235 22.85 -1.64 23.92
C LEU A 235 23.65 -2.74 23.23
N THR A 236 24.32 -2.42 22.13
CA THR A 236 25.02 -3.39 21.26
C THR A 236 26.33 -3.87 21.86
N GLY A 237 26.98 -3.05 22.70
CA GLY A 237 28.29 -3.33 23.28
C GLY A 237 29.46 -3.18 22.31
N MET A 238 29.24 -2.53 21.17
CA MET A 238 30.25 -2.25 20.13
C MET A 238 30.02 -0.84 19.58
N ASP A 239 31.06 -0.24 19.02
CA ASP A 239 30.91 1.07 18.39
C ASP A 239 29.97 1.01 17.17
N ARG A 240 29.35 2.14 16.80
CA ARG A 240 28.46 2.22 15.64
C ARG A 240 29.19 1.88 14.33
N GLY A 241 30.47 2.25 14.20
CA GLY A 241 31.30 1.90 13.05
C GLY A 241 31.61 0.41 12.99
N GLU A 242 31.91 -0.21 14.14
CA GLU A 242 32.13 -1.66 14.26
C GLU A 242 30.86 -2.45 13.91
N LEU A 243 29.71 -2.00 14.40
CA LEU A 243 28.41 -2.59 14.07
C LEU A 243 28.11 -2.50 12.57
N ALA A 244 28.40 -1.36 11.93
CA ALA A 244 28.19 -1.17 10.50
C ALA A 244 29.08 -2.12 9.68
N ALA A 245 30.37 -2.22 10.03
CA ALA A 245 31.30 -3.14 9.39
C ALA A 245 30.86 -4.61 9.56
N LEU A 246 30.36 -4.97 10.74
CA LEU A 246 29.81 -6.30 11.01
C LEU A 246 28.59 -6.60 10.13
N ILE A 247 27.65 -5.64 10.03
CA ILE A 247 26.45 -5.79 9.21
C ILE A 247 26.84 -5.96 7.74
N ASP A 248 27.76 -5.14 7.23
CA ASP A 248 28.20 -5.21 5.84
C ASP A 248 28.88 -6.55 5.53
N GLN A 249 29.79 -7.01 6.40
CA GLN A 249 30.47 -8.30 6.25
C GLN A 249 29.49 -9.47 6.19
N LEU A 250 28.44 -9.44 7.02
CA LEU A 250 27.49 -10.56 7.15
C LEU A 250 26.29 -10.47 6.21
N SER A 251 26.06 -9.32 5.58
CA SER A 251 24.89 -9.05 4.73
C SER A 251 24.74 -10.06 3.59
N LEU A 252 25.84 -10.36 2.87
CA LEU A 252 25.84 -11.28 1.74
C LEU A 252 25.50 -12.72 2.17
N GLN A 253 26.09 -13.19 3.27
CA GLN A 253 25.85 -14.52 3.82
C GLN A 253 24.41 -14.65 4.31
N GLN A 254 23.90 -13.61 4.99
CA GLN A 254 22.51 -13.56 5.44
C GLN A 254 21.54 -13.62 4.24
N ALA A 255 21.78 -12.82 3.19
CA ALA A 255 20.95 -12.81 1.99
C ALA A 255 20.93 -14.18 1.29
N ALA A 256 22.07 -14.87 1.23
CA ALA A 256 22.17 -16.22 0.68
C ALA A 256 21.36 -17.25 1.49
N LEU A 257 21.45 -17.21 2.83
CA LEU A 257 20.67 -18.11 3.70
C LEU A 257 19.17 -17.86 3.62
N ILE A 258 18.76 -16.58 3.61
CA ILE A 258 17.35 -16.19 3.43
C ILE A 258 16.82 -16.74 2.11
N GLU A 259 17.57 -16.58 1.01
CA GLU A 259 17.13 -17.07 -0.29
C GLU A 259 17.10 -18.61 -0.36
N ARG A 260 18.06 -19.31 0.25
CA ARG A 260 18.05 -20.78 0.34
C ARG A 260 16.82 -21.28 1.08
N ARG A 261 16.48 -20.68 2.23
CA ARG A 261 15.27 -21.01 3.00
C ARG A 261 14.01 -20.75 2.18
N ARG A 262 13.91 -19.58 1.55
CA ARG A 262 12.75 -19.25 0.70
C ARG A 262 12.66 -20.17 -0.52
N HIS A 263 13.78 -20.58 -1.11
CA HIS A 263 13.81 -21.55 -2.20
C HIS A 263 13.26 -22.91 -1.74
N GLN A 264 13.69 -23.41 -0.57
CA GLN A 264 13.17 -24.65 0.01
C GLN A 264 11.66 -24.56 0.31
N GLN A 265 11.20 -23.48 0.93
CA GLN A 265 9.77 -23.26 1.21
C GLN A 265 8.92 -23.16 -0.06
N ARG A 266 9.47 -22.57 -1.12
CA ARG A 266 8.79 -22.45 -2.42
C ARG A 266 8.85 -23.73 -3.26
N GLY A 267 9.77 -24.65 -2.97
CA GLY A 267 9.99 -25.87 -3.75
C GLY A 267 10.59 -25.64 -5.14
N GLY A 268 11.26 -24.51 -5.39
CA GLY A 268 11.85 -24.21 -6.69
C GLY A 268 12.29 -22.76 -6.91
N PRO A 269 12.80 -22.44 -8.13
CA PRO A 269 13.30 -21.11 -8.47
C PRO A 269 12.18 -20.06 -8.49
N ARG A 270 12.58 -18.79 -8.34
CA ARG A 270 11.64 -17.66 -8.44
C ARG A 270 10.99 -17.65 -9.82
N ARG A 271 9.66 -17.58 -9.90
CA ARG A 271 8.99 -17.35 -11.19
C ARG A 271 9.23 -15.89 -11.63
N PRO A 272 9.54 -15.63 -12.91
CA PRO A 272 9.64 -14.26 -13.42
C PRO A 272 8.33 -13.50 -13.15
N GLY A 273 8.42 -12.32 -12.54
CA GLY A 273 7.26 -11.46 -12.26
C GLY A 273 6.44 -11.79 -11.00
N THR A 274 6.77 -12.84 -10.24
CA THR A 274 6.16 -13.02 -8.90
C THR A 274 6.75 -12.04 -7.91
N ARG A 275 5.95 -11.04 -7.51
CA ARG A 275 6.10 -10.13 -6.36
C ARG A 275 7.44 -10.24 -5.63
N GLY A 276 8.49 -9.66 -6.20
CA GLY A 276 9.48 -8.98 -5.37
C GLY A 276 8.71 -7.86 -4.68
N GLY A 277 8.34 -8.05 -3.42
CA GLY A 277 7.71 -7.01 -2.63
C GLY A 277 8.65 -5.81 -2.64
N VAL A 278 8.26 -4.77 -3.35
CA VAL A 278 8.97 -3.49 -3.50
C VAL A 278 9.01 -2.73 -2.17
N PHE A 279 8.22 -3.13 -1.18
CA PHE A 279 8.30 -2.57 0.16
C PHE A 279 9.35 -3.22 1.00
N ARG A 280 10.08 -2.35 1.71
CA ARG A 280 11.02 -2.74 2.76
C ARG A 280 10.39 -3.80 3.63
N GLN A 281 11.17 -4.84 3.87
CA GLN A 281 10.83 -5.83 4.87
C GLN A 281 10.51 -5.08 6.17
N LYS A 282 9.48 -5.52 6.92
CA LYS A 282 9.12 -4.93 8.23
C LYS A 282 10.32 -4.85 9.19
N ILE A 283 11.32 -5.70 8.96
CA ILE A 283 12.67 -5.64 9.52
C ILE A 283 13.63 -5.78 8.33
N THR A 284 14.46 -4.77 8.08
CA THR A 284 15.49 -4.79 7.02
C THR A 284 16.57 -5.84 7.32
N GLU A 285 17.38 -6.22 6.34
CA GLU A 285 18.47 -7.20 6.56
C GLU A 285 19.45 -6.73 7.65
N ALA A 286 19.83 -5.46 7.62
CA ALA A 286 20.60 -4.81 8.69
C ALA A 286 19.90 -4.89 10.06
N GLU A 287 18.59 -4.59 10.12
CA GLU A 287 17.83 -4.68 11.36
C GLU A 287 17.67 -6.12 11.88
N ARG A 288 17.68 -7.13 11.01
CA ARG A 288 17.66 -8.54 11.42
C ARG A 288 18.95 -8.90 12.17
N LEU A 289 20.10 -8.45 11.66
CA LEU A 289 21.39 -8.62 12.32
C LEU A 289 21.43 -7.84 13.64
N LEU A 290 21.00 -6.58 13.63
CA LEU A 290 20.89 -5.77 14.85
C LEU A 290 19.99 -6.44 15.90
N ALA A 291 18.82 -6.93 15.51
CA ALA A 291 17.92 -7.65 16.42
C ALA A 291 18.58 -8.90 17.02
N ALA A 292 19.38 -9.62 16.22
CA ALA A 292 20.12 -10.78 16.71
C ALA A 292 21.24 -10.38 17.68
N VAL A 293 22.01 -9.32 17.39
CA VAL A 293 23.01 -8.76 18.31
C VAL A 293 22.36 -8.40 19.65
N LEU A 294 21.25 -7.64 19.63
CA LEU A 294 20.53 -7.24 20.84
C LEU A 294 19.95 -8.43 21.62
N TYR A 295 19.54 -9.49 20.92
CA TYR A 295 19.06 -10.72 21.54
C TYR A 295 20.19 -11.54 22.19
N GLU A 296 21.33 -11.68 21.53
CA GLU A 296 22.52 -12.36 22.09
C GLU A 296 23.11 -11.59 23.28
N ARG A 297 22.98 -10.25 23.29
CA ARG A 297 23.25 -9.38 24.45
C ARG A 297 22.29 -9.59 25.63
N LYS A 298 21.23 -10.40 25.49
CA LYS A 298 20.23 -10.73 26.54
C LYS A 298 19.49 -9.52 27.14
N LEU A 299 19.33 -8.43 26.38
CA LEU A 299 18.71 -7.17 26.82
C LEU A 299 17.25 -7.31 27.29
N GLY A 300 16.53 -8.34 26.86
CA GLY A 300 15.14 -8.53 27.23
C GLY A 300 14.56 -9.82 26.65
N THR A 301 13.24 -9.98 26.76
CA THR A 301 12.54 -11.07 26.07
C THR A 301 12.40 -10.78 24.58
N ARG A 302 12.02 -11.79 23.78
CA ARG A 302 11.68 -11.57 22.37
C ARG A 302 10.50 -10.59 22.19
N GLN A 303 9.58 -10.53 23.15
CA GLN A 303 8.49 -9.56 23.11
C GLN A 303 9.01 -8.14 23.29
N VAL A 304 9.90 -7.91 24.26
CA VAL A 304 10.54 -6.59 24.49
C VAL A 304 11.24 -6.08 23.24
N LEU A 305 12.02 -6.94 22.57
CA LEU A 305 12.66 -6.57 21.32
C LEU A 305 11.65 -6.33 20.20
N ALA A 306 10.58 -7.13 20.10
CA ALA A 306 9.56 -6.93 19.07
C ALA A 306 8.87 -5.57 19.24
N ASP A 307 8.56 -5.19 20.48
CA ASP A 307 7.98 -3.90 20.83
C ASP A 307 8.97 -2.75 20.53
N ALA A 308 10.25 -2.90 20.89
CA ALA A 308 11.29 -1.91 20.61
C ALA A 308 11.53 -1.71 19.11
N PHE A 309 11.43 -2.77 18.31
CA PHE A 309 11.46 -2.69 16.85
C PHE A 309 10.11 -2.28 16.24
N GLY A 310 9.04 -2.07 17.01
CA GLY A 310 7.72 -1.72 16.48
C GLY A 310 7.15 -2.76 15.50
N VAL A 311 7.41 -4.05 15.72
CA VAL A 311 7.04 -5.16 14.84
C VAL A 311 6.34 -6.28 15.63
N SER A 312 5.59 -7.14 14.94
CA SER A 312 4.97 -8.29 15.62
C SER A 312 6.01 -9.32 16.06
N LEU A 313 5.72 -10.04 17.16
CA LEU A 313 6.58 -11.11 17.66
C LEU A 313 6.93 -12.15 16.59
N GLY A 314 5.98 -12.55 15.75
CA GLY A 314 6.24 -13.46 14.64
C GLY A 314 7.22 -12.90 13.60
N THR A 315 7.20 -11.58 13.36
CA THR A 315 8.15 -10.92 12.46
C THR A 315 9.56 -10.95 13.05
N LEU A 316 9.70 -10.65 14.35
CA LEU A 316 10.98 -10.72 15.05
C LEU A 316 11.51 -12.16 15.10
N ASN A 317 10.68 -13.15 15.40
CA ASN A 317 11.10 -14.55 15.44
C ASN A 317 11.67 -15.01 14.10
N ASN A 318 11.05 -14.63 12.99
CA ASN A 318 11.58 -14.90 11.66
C ASN A 318 12.91 -14.20 11.41
N ALA A 319 13.05 -12.94 11.85
CA ALA A 319 14.30 -12.19 11.76
C ALA A 319 15.44 -12.86 12.53
N LEU A 320 15.19 -13.25 13.78
CA LEU A 320 16.17 -13.97 14.61
C LEU A 320 16.53 -15.32 14.00
N ALA A 321 15.55 -16.06 13.48
CA ALA A 321 15.81 -17.34 12.81
C ALA A 321 16.68 -17.17 11.56
N ASP A 322 16.61 -16.04 10.86
CA ASP A 322 17.46 -15.74 9.70
C ASP A 322 18.88 -15.26 10.11
N ALA A 323 19.00 -14.51 11.21
CA ALA A 323 20.24 -13.81 11.59
C ALA A 323 21.11 -14.56 12.62
N GLN A 324 20.54 -15.27 13.57
CA GLN A 324 21.31 -15.97 14.62
C GLN A 324 22.29 -17.03 14.07
N PRO A 325 21.93 -17.85 13.06
CA PRO A 325 22.88 -18.80 12.48
C PRO A 325 24.11 -18.10 11.88
N VAL A 326 23.92 -16.94 11.25
CA VAL A 326 24.99 -16.14 10.66
C VAL A 326 25.98 -15.67 11.72
N LEU A 327 25.48 -15.14 12.84
CA LEU A 327 26.33 -14.70 13.96
C LEU A 327 27.13 -15.87 14.57
N ARG A 328 26.50 -17.05 14.71
CA ARG A 328 27.15 -18.26 15.24
C ARG A 328 28.22 -18.80 14.29
N GLU A 329 27.93 -18.88 13.00
CA GLU A 329 28.87 -19.31 11.97
C GLU A 329 30.08 -18.36 11.87
N ALA A 330 29.85 -17.06 12.06
CA ALA A 330 30.91 -16.06 12.11
C ALA A 330 31.71 -16.06 13.44
N GLY A 331 31.33 -16.90 14.43
CA GLY A 331 32.03 -17.01 15.70
C GLY A 331 31.92 -15.77 16.59
N ILE A 332 30.89 -14.93 16.41
CA ILE A 332 30.74 -13.67 17.14
C ILE A 332 30.20 -13.95 18.54
N THR A 333 31.01 -13.66 19.56
CA THR A 333 30.62 -13.76 20.97
C THR A 333 30.40 -12.37 21.55
N LEU A 334 29.17 -12.10 22.00
CA LEU A 334 28.80 -10.81 22.60
C LEU A 334 28.62 -10.98 24.11
N PRO A 335 29.23 -10.11 24.95
CA PRO A 335 29.05 -10.19 26.39
C PRO A 335 27.63 -9.77 26.75
N PRO A 336 26.98 -10.44 27.73
CA PRO A 336 25.62 -10.09 28.13
C PRO A 336 25.56 -8.64 28.65
N ALA A 337 24.49 -7.93 28.32
CA ALA A 337 24.25 -6.58 28.80
C ALA A 337 24.05 -6.56 30.32
N THR A 338 24.51 -5.49 30.95
CA THR A 338 24.38 -5.25 32.39
C THR A 338 22.95 -4.98 32.81
N THR A 339 22.17 -4.33 31.95
CA THR A 339 20.77 -3.97 32.19
C THR A 339 19.84 -4.83 31.36
N ARG A 340 18.75 -5.27 31.99
CA ARG A 340 17.69 -6.04 31.36
C ARG A 340 16.39 -5.24 31.40
N PHE A 341 15.73 -5.10 30.26
CA PHE A 341 14.53 -4.29 30.10
C PHE A 341 13.27 -5.17 30.12
N THR A 342 12.18 -4.63 30.68
CA THR A 342 10.90 -5.34 30.79
C THR A 342 9.91 -4.93 29.70
N THR A 343 10.08 -3.73 29.14
CA THR A 343 9.27 -3.23 28.01
C THR A 343 10.14 -2.60 26.92
N GLY A 344 9.63 -2.56 25.68
CA GLY A 344 10.32 -1.89 24.57
C GLY A 344 10.46 -0.39 24.77
N ALA A 345 9.48 0.24 25.44
CA ALA A 345 9.50 1.67 25.75
C ALA A 345 10.63 2.04 26.73
N GLU A 346 10.84 1.23 27.78
CA GLU A 346 11.97 1.39 28.71
C GLU A 346 13.32 1.29 28.00
N LEU A 347 13.45 0.30 27.10
CA LEU A 347 14.67 0.11 26.32
C LEU A 347 14.98 1.35 25.47
N LEU A 348 14.01 1.86 24.73
CA LEU A 348 14.19 3.07 23.90
C LEU A 348 14.47 4.32 24.75
N ALA A 349 13.79 4.49 25.89
CA ALA A 349 14.00 5.60 26.80
C ALA A 349 15.40 5.63 27.42
N SER A 350 16.01 4.47 27.65
CA SER A 350 17.38 4.37 28.19
C SER A 350 18.43 5.00 27.27
N VAL A 351 18.23 4.91 25.96
CA VAL A 351 19.16 5.48 24.97
C VAL A 351 18.99 6.99 24.86
N ILE A 352 17.75 7.48 24.89
CA ILE A 352 17.43 8.92 24.79
C ILE A 352 18.02 9.69 25.98
N SER A 353 17.95 9.10 27.18
CA SER A 353 18.52 9.67 28.40
C SER A 353 20.05 9.81 28.33
N ASN A 354 20.76 8.84 27.73
CA ASN A 354 22.22 8.88 27.61
C ASN A 354 22.71 9.90 26.57
N THR A 355 21.94 10.14 25.50
CA THR A 355 22.26 11.19 24.52
C THR A 355 22.09 12.62 25.03
N SER A 356 21.42 12.81 26.18
CA SER A 356 21.21 14.14 26.78
C SER A 356 22.33 14.54 27.76
N THR A 357 23.25 13.61 28.05
CA THR A 357 24.33 13.75 29.05
C THR A 357 25.74 13.72 28.44
N SER A 358 25.86 13.70 27.10
CA SER A 358 27.15 13.73 26.38
C SER A 358 27.39 15.04 25.66
#